data_AF-A0A7S3GDM0-F1
#
_entry.id   AF-A0A7S3GDM0-F1
#
_cell.length_a   1.000
_cell.length_b   1.000
_cell.length_c   1.000
_cell.angle_alpha   90.00
_cell.angle_beta   90.00
_cell.angle_gamma   90.00
#
_symmetry.space_group_name_H-M   'P 1'
#
loop_
_entity.id
_entity.type
_entity.pdbx_description
1 polymer ?
#
loop_
_entity_poly.entity_id
_entity_poly.type
_entity_poly.pdbx_seq_one_letter_code
_entity_poly.pdbx_strand_id
1 'polypeptide(L)'
;AQGILDDWRASSADCLGMDATTAASAACDYLAYSAYSLIGVLWYSMADKAQASGNAVLAASKMKTRDFYMERILVRRDAHKAAYKAGPESTLAISGNEFD
;
A
#
# COMPACT_ATOMS: atom_id res chain seq x y z
N ALA A 1 7.42 11.29 1.23
CA ALA A 1 6.29 11.05 0.29
C ALA A 1 6.74 10.52 -1.07
N GLN A 2 7.65 11.20 -1.78
CA GLN A 2 8.04 10.84 -3.16
C GLN A 2 8.43 9.37 -3.33
N GLY A 3 9.29 8.83 -2.47
CA GLY A 3 9.69 7.41 -2.56
C GLY A 3 8.53 6.41 -2.39
N ILE A 4 7.46 6.75 -1.65
CA ILE A 4 6.26 5.89 -1.55
C ILE A 4 5.51 5.91 -2.89
N LEU A 5 5.38 7.10 -3.49
CA LEU A 5 4.67 7.29 -4.75
C LEU A 5 5.41 6.65 -5.94
N ASP A 6 6.74 6.76 -5.97
CA ASP A 6 7.57 6.14 -7.00
C ASP A 6 7.50 4.62 -6.92
N ASP A 7 7.57 4.06 -5.71
CA ASP A 7 7.45 2.61 -5.50
C ASP A 7 6.07 2.09 -5.90
N TRP A 8 5.01 2.82 -5.53
CA TRP A 8 3.66 2.50 -5.96
C TRP A 8 3.53 2.55 -7.48
N ARG A 9 4.01 3.61 -8.13
CA ARG A 9 3.95 3.77 -9.60
C ARG A 9 4.68 2.65 -10.32
N ALA A 10 5.88 2.29 -9.87
CA ALA A 10 6.65 1.18 -10.45
C ALA A 10 5.90 -0.15 -10.29
N SER A 11 5.41 -0.42 -9.08
CA SER A 11 4.59 -1.60 -8.78
C SER A 11 3.31 -1.68 -9.64
N SER A 12 2.64 -0.55 -9.84
CA SER A 12 1.45 -0.47 -10.70
C SER A 12 1.79 -0.77 -12.16
N ALA A 13 2.95 -0.33 -12.64
CA ALA A 13 3.39 -0.62 -14.00
C ALA A 13 3.70 -2.12 -14.17
N ASP A 14 4.33 -2.76 -13.18
CA ASP A 14 4.56 -4.21 -13.17
C ASP A 14 3.23 -4.99 -13.35
N CYS A 15 2.16 -4.55 -12.66
CA CYS A 15 0.85 -5.20 -12.72
C CYS A 15 0.17 -5.14 -14.10
N LEU A 16 0.51 -4.15 -14.94
CA LEU A 16 -0.09 -4.03 -16.28
C LEU A 16 0.35 -5.15 -17.24
N GLY A 17 1.44 -5.84 -16.93
CA GLY A 17 1.96 -6.96 -17.72
C GLY A 17 1.42 -8.34 -17.29
N MET A 18 0.59 -8.41 -16.25
CA MET A 18 0.09 -9.69 -15.72
C MET A 18 -0.96 -10.30 -16.65
N ASP A 19 -0.92 -11.63 -16.81
CA ASP A 19 -2.04 -12.37 -17.38
C ASP A 19 -3.25 -12.38 -16.44
N ALA A 20 -4.40 -12.86 -16.93
CA ALA A 20 -5.65 -12.82 -16.18
C ALA A 20 -5.58 -13.59 -14.84
N THR A 21 -4.90 -14.74 -14.83
CA THR A 21 -4.80 -15.60 -13.63
C THR A 21 -3.92 -14.94 -12.57
N THR A 22 -2.76 -14.44 -12.97
CA THR A 22 -1.82 -13.74 -12.10
C THR A 22 -2.42 -12.44 -11.57
N ALA A 23 -3.14 -11.70 -12.42
CA ALA A 23 -3.83 -10.49 -12.00
C ALA A 23 -4.93 -10.80 -10.97
N ALA A 24 -5.69 -11.88 -11.17
CA ALA A 24 -6.74 -12.28 -10.23
C ALA A 24 -6.16 -12.72 -8.87
N SER A 25 -5.05 -13.48 -8.85
CA SER A 25 -4.40 -13.88 -7.59
C SER A 25 -3.78 -12.69 -6.85
N ALA A 26 -3.28 -11.69 -7.57
CA ALA A 26 -2.66 -10.49 -7.02
C ALA A 26 -3.64 -9.41 -6.55
N ALA A 27 -4.89 -9.41 -7.05
CA ALA A 27 -5.80 -8.26 -6.99
C ALA A 27 -6.03 -7.71 -5.57
N CYS A 28 -6.35 -8.57 -4.60
CA CYS A 28 -6.67 -8.15 -3.24
C CYS A 28 -5.46 -7.54 -2.51
N ASP A 29 -4.30 -8.19 -2.62
CA ASP A 29 -3.08 -7.69 -2.01
C ASP A 29 -2.56 -6.43 -2.70
N TYR A 30 -2.69 -6.33 -4.03
CA TYR A 30 -2.34 -5.12 -4.75
C TYR A 30 -3.26 -3.94 -4.39
N LEU A 31 -4.56 -4.18 -4.17
CA LEU A 31 -5.49 -3.17 -3.67
C LEU A 31 -5.07 -2.67 -2.29
N ALA A 32 -4.75 -3.58 -1.36
CA ALA A 32 -4.30 -3.22 -0.03
C ALA A 32 -2.96 -2.46 -0.07
N TYR A 33 -1.98 -2.96 -0.83
CA TYR A 33 -0.70 -2.29 -1.09
C TYR A 33 -0.91 -0.85 -1.60
N SER A 34 -1.79 -0.68 -2.59
CA SER A 34 -2.10 0.64 -3.17
C SER A 34 -2.75 1.56 -2.14
N ALA A 35 -3.72 1.07 -1.38
CA ALA A 35 -4.40 1.85 -0.35
C ALA A 35 -3.43 2.35 0.73
N TYR A 36 -2.58 1.46 1.27
CA TYR A 36 -1.58 1.86 2.27
C TYR A 36 -0.58 2.89 1.72
N SER A 37 -0.14 2.71 0.47
CA SER A 37 0.80 3.62 -0.18
C SER A 37 0.20 5.01 -0.38
N LEU A 38 -0.98 5.09 -1.00
CA LEU A 38 -1.62 6.37 -1.33
C LEU A 38 -2.11 7.12 -0.09
N ILE A 39 -2.66 6.43 0.91
CA ILE A 39 -3.01 7.06 2.20
C ILE A 39 -1.75 7.58 2.89
N GLY A 40 -0.63 6.86 2.83
CA GLY A 40 0.65 7.35 3.33
C GLY A 40 1.08 8.67 2.68
N VAL A 41 0.98 8.78 1.36
CA VAL A 41 1.23 10.04 0.62
C VAL A 41 0.28 11.16 1.07
N LEU A 42 -1.01 10.85 1.25
CA LEU A 42 -2.00 11.82 1.71
C LEU A 42 -1.73 12.31 3.13
N TRP A 43 -1.17 11.48 4.02
CA TRP A 43 -0.74 11.92 5.36
C TRP A 43 0.39 12.93 5.32
N TYR A 44 1.35 12.78 4.41
CA TYR A 44 2.36 13.82 4.17
C TYR A 44 1.72 15.12 3.68
N SER A 45 0.85 15.06 2.67
CA SER A 45 0.15 16.23 2.14
C SER A 45 -0.68 16.97 3.20
N MET A 46 -1.40 16.22 4.05
CA MET A 46 -2.16 16.80 5.17
C MET A 46 -1.26 17.45 6.22
N ALA A 47 -0.10 16.87 6.54
CA ALA A 47 0.85 17.45 7.49
C ALA A 47 1.43 18.76 6.93
N ASP A 48 1.84 18.78 5.66
CA ASP A 48 2.38 19.96 4.99
C ASP A 48 1.33 21.09 4.94
N LYS A 49 0.09 20.74 4.56
CA LYS A 49 -1.01 21.73 4.52
C LYS A 49 -1.35 22.27 5.91
N ALA A 50 -1.31 21.43 6.94
CA ALA A 50 -1.55 21.86 8.31
C ALA A 50 -0.45 22.79 8.82
N GLN A 51 0.81 22.55 8.45
CA GLN A 51 1.93 23.43 8.78
C GLN A 51 1.73 24.84 8.21
N ALA A 52 1.20 24.94 6.98
CA ALA A 52 0.90 26.21 6.32
C ALA A 52 -0.36 26.93 6.85
N SER A 53 -1.12 26.33 7.78
CA SER A 53 -2.40 26.90 8.26
C SER A 53 -2.26 27.99 9.33
N GLY A 54 -1.08 28.14 9.94
CA GLY A 54 -0.87 29.02 11.09
C GLY A 54 -1.43 28.50 12.42
N ASN A 55 -2.17 27.37 12.42
CA ASN A 55 -2.66 26.73 13.64
C ASN A 55 -1.63 25.71 14.16
N ALA A 56 -0.87 26.11 15.19
CA ALA A 56 0.20 25.31 15.76
C ALA A 56 -0.27 23.95 16.32
N VAL A 57 -1.46 23.91 16.94
CA VAL A 57 -2.03 22.68 17.50
C VAL A 57 -2.39 21.70 16.38
N LEU A 58 -3.06 22.18 15.33
CA LEU A 58 -3.42 21.36 14.17
C LEU A 58 -2.17 20.82 13.45
N ALA A 59 -1.16 21.66 13.23
CA ALA A 59 0.10 21.28 12.60
C ALA A 59 0.80 20.16 13.40
N ALA A 60 0.98 20.35 14.71
CA ALA A 60 1.57 19.35 15.59
C ALA A 60 0.78 18.03 15.60
N SER A 61 -0.55 18.11 15.58
CA SER A 61 -1.43 16.94 15.57
C SER A 61 -1.27 16.14 14.29
N LYS A 62 -1.29 16.80 13.12
CA LYS A 62 -1.17 16.13 11.81
C LYS A 62 0.23 15.53 11.58
N MET A 63 1.29 16.18 12.05
CA MET A 63 2.64 15.59 12.03
C MET A 63 2.70 14.30 12.83
N LYS A 64 2.19 14.30 14.08
CA LYS A 64 2.16 13.10 14.93
C LYS A 64 1.32 11.97 14.30
N THR A 65 0.17 12.30 13.70
CA THR A 65 -0.66 11.28 13.03
C THR A 65 0.03 10.70 11.79
N ARG A 66 0.70 11.55 10.99
CA ARG A 66 1.53 11.08 9.87
C ARG A 66 2.60 10.12 10.37
N ASP A 67 3.35 10.47 11.42
CA ASP A 67 4.43 9.62 11.96
C ASP A 67 3.91 8.28 12.45
N PHE A 68 2.82 8.30 13.22
CA PHE A 68 2.14 7.07 13.62
C PHE A 68 1.77 6.21 12.42
N TYR A 69 1.21 6.80 11.35
CA TYR A 69 0.86 6.05 10.16
C TYR A 69 2.10 5.42 9.51
N MET A 70 3.19 6.18 9.34
CA MET A 70 4.43 5.65 8.74
C MET A 70 5.04 4.52 9.56
N GLU A 71 5.09 4.67 10.88
CA GLU A 71 5.74 3.72 11.78
C GLU A 71 4.91 2.47 12.05
N ARG A 72 3.58 2.58 12.11
CA ARG A 72 2.71 1.51 12.62
C ARG A 72 1.78 0.90 11.59
N ILE A 73 1.41 1.67 10.57
CA ILE A 73 0.40 1.25 9.60
C ILE A 73 1.04 0.96 8.24
N LEU A 74 1.91 1.84 7.73
CA LEU A 74 2.52 1.71 6.42
C LEU A 74 3.35 0.43 6.29
N VAL A 75 3.96 -0.07 7.38
CA VAL A 75 4.72 -1.33 7.38
C VAL A 75 3.92 -2.53 6.87
N ARG A 76 2.58 -2.51 6.96
CA ARG A 76 1.69 -3.56 6.44
C ARG A 76 1.70 -3.63 4.91
N ARG A 77 1.98 -2.51 4.24
CA ARG A 77 2.15 -2.42 2.79
C ARG A 77 3.13 -3.46 2.28
N ASP A 78 4.24 -3.66 3.00
CA ASP A 78 5.35 -4.49 2.51
C ASP A 78 4.96 -5.97 2.46
N ALA A 79 4.15 -6.43 3.42
CA ALA A 79 3.58 -7.78 3.40
C ALA A 79 2.65 -7.98 2.19
N HIS A 80 1.75 -7.02 1.93
CA HIS A 80 0.89 -7.07 0.74
C HIS A 80 1.70 -7.00 -0.56
N LYS A 81 2.79 -6.23 -0.59
CA LYS A 81 3.68 -6.18 -1.75
C LYS A 81 4.31 -7.54 -2.03
N ALA A 82 4.80 -8.20 -0.99
CA ALA A 82 5.36 -9.54 -1.12
C ALA A 82 4.30 -10.54 -1.60
N ALA A 83 3.09 -10.48 -1.03
CA ALA A 83 1.99 -11.39 -1.36
C ALA A 83 1.54 -11.25 -2.82
N TYR A 84 1.26 -10.05 -3.32
CA TYR A 84 0.81 -9.91 -4.71
C TYR A 84 1.90 -10.28 -5.73
N LYS A 85 3.19 -10.21 -5.35
CA LYS A 85 4.34 -10.62 -6.17
C LYS A 85 4.65 -12.11 -6.11
N ALA A 86 3.99 -12.89 -5.25
CA ALA A 86 4.29 -14.31 -5.05
C ALA A 86 3.82 -15.21 -6.21
N GLY A 87 2.97 -14.69 -7.10
CA GLY A 87 2.40 -15.45 -8.21
C GLY A 87 1.21 -16.32 -7.79
N PRO A 88 0.51 -16.95 -8.75
CA PRO A 88 -0.69 -17.74 -8.49
C PRO A 88 -0.39 -19.17 -8.02
N GLU A 89 0.86 -19.64 -8.08
CA GLU A 89 1.22 -21.06 -7.95
C GLU A 89 0.73 -21.67 -6.65
N SER A 90 0.99 -21.03 -5.50
CA SER A 90 0.54 -21.56 -4.20
C SER A 90 -0.97 -21.53 -4.03
N THR A 91 -1.64 -20.54 -4.65
CA THR A 91 -3.11 -20.42 -4.60
C THR A 91 -3.77 -21.51 -5.46
N LEU A 92 -3.14 -21.89 -6.57
CA LEU A 92 -3.66 -22.87 -7.51
C LEU A 92 -3.17 -24.31 -7.25
N ALA A 93 -2.20 -24.49 -6.36
CA ALA A 93 -1.64 -25.79 -6.04
C ALA A 93 -2.62 -26.72 -5.31
N ILE A 94 -3.57 -26.16 -4.55
CA ILE A 94 -4.53 -26.93 -3.75
C ILE A 94 -5.71 -27.31 -4.63
N SER A 95 -5.96 -28.61 -4.80
CA SER A 95 -7.14 -29.08 -5.52
C SER A 95 -8.40 -29.03 -4.64
N GLY A 96 -9.58 -28.98 -5.27
CA GLY A 96 -10.84 -28.75 -4.55
C GLY A 96 -11.13 -29.74 -3.40
N ASN A 97 -10.64 -30.98 -3.51
CA ASN A 97 -10.77 -32.04 -2.51
C ASN A 97 -9.70 -31.99 -1.40
N GLU A 98 -8.76 -31.04 -1.44
CA GLU A 98 -7.72 -30.86 -0.42
C GLU A 98 -8.05 -29.73 0.57
N PHE A 99 -9.22 -29.09 0.42
CA PHE A 99 -9.72 -28.04 1.31
C PHE A 99 -10.65 -28.53 2.44
N ASP A 100 -10.96 -29.83 2.48
CA ASP A 100 -11.79 -30.48 3.51
C ASP A 100 -11.03 -30.68 4.84
#